data_AF-A0A813TKS2-F1
#
_entry.id   AF-A0A813TKS2-F1
#
_cell.length_a   1.000
_cell.length_b   1.000
_cell.length_c   1.000
_cell.angle_alpha   90.00
_cell.angle_beta   90.00
_cell.angle_gamma   90.00
#
_symmetry.space_group_name_H-M   'P 1'
#
loop_
_entity.id
_entity.type
_entity.pdbx_description
1 polymer ?
#
loop_
_entity_poly.entity_id
_entity_poly.type
_entity_poly.pdbx_seq_one_letter_code
_entity_poly.pdbx_strand_id
1 'polypeptide(L)'
;MQKCLYSRCHSHKERTSSSSHFGIVQSLYVNNGIALSSEVLVKNLTHSMLSNNQYWNYLTIFVLYYFLLIKPVSNQGLACFKCMTTNPSDDGCRDPFSSVINPVQINCQATSVGKNGTFPARFCVKISGRVLSIDSGGNSSLLNTFIYYRTCVVDNIMESTKSLESSGNFRLKNFQNMPGTIRLQGTMSLCIYDGCNQARNYCSSLSIILMSSFFLIFKHYY
;
A
#
# COMPACT_ATOMS: atom_id res chain seq x y z
N MET A 1 -27.99 24.24 2.51
CA MET A 1 -27.37 24.95 3.66
C MET A 1 -25.88 24.65 3.69
N GLN A 2 -25.07 25.68 3.50
CA GLN A 2 -23.61 25.69 3.62
C GLN A 2 -23.16 25.64 5.10
N LYS A 3 -22.01 25.03 5.38
CA LYS A 3 -20.80 25.75 5.81
C LYS A 3 -19.56 24.84 5.78
N CYS A 4 -18.61 25.21 4.93
CA CYS A 4 -17.19 24.89 5.02
C CYS A 4 -16.55 25.68 6.18
N LEU A 5 -15.39 25.23 6.67
CA LEU A 5 -14.26 26.12 7.00
C LEU A 5 -12.94 25.33 6.99
N TYR A 6 -11.88 26.08 6.73
CA TYR A 6 -10.68 25.77 5.96
C TYR A 6 -9.42 25.89 6.83
N SER A 7 -8.25 25.62 6.23
CA SER A 7 -6.91 26.17 6.53
C SER A 7 -6.03 25.39 7.54
N ARG A 8 -4.69 25.21 7.42
CA ARG A 8 -3.62 25.40 6.39
C ARG A 8 -2.26 24.98 7.01
N CYS A 9 -1.29 24.65 6.14
CA CYS A 9 0.08 24.17 6.40
C CYS A 9 1.13 25.21 6.86
N HIS A 10 2.35 24.68 7.13
CA HIS A 10 3.73 25.23 7.31
C HIS A 10 4.23 25.35 8.75
N SER A 11 5.52 25.23 9.12
CA SER A 11 6.78 24.62 8.62
C SER A 11 7.90 25.28 9.46
N HIS A 12 8.86 24.48 9.94
CA HIS A 12 10.26 24.81 10.32
C HIS A 12 10.64 26.15 10.98
N LYS A 13 11.46 26.08 12.03
CA LYS A 13 12.92 26.39 12.04
C LYS A 13 13.38 26.92 13.41
N GLU A 14 14.24 26.17 14.08
CA GLU A 14 15.02 26.63 15.24
C GLU A 14 16.39 27.18 14.79
N ARG A 15 16.79 28.34 15.34
CA ARG A 15 18.20 28.69 15.61
C ARG A 15 18.35 29.94 16.49
N THR A 16 19.44 29.91 17.27
CA THR A 16 20.28 31.01 17.82
C THR A 16 19.71 31.84 18.99
N SER A 17 20.46 32.32 20.00
CA SER A 17 21.91 32.33 20.34
C SER A 17 22.13 32.82 21.79
N SER A 18 23.35 32.58 22.32
CA SER A 18 24.20 33.44 23.21
C SER A 18 23.60 34.03 24.52
N SER A 19 24.28 34.16 25.66
CA SER A 19 25.67 34.55 25.96
C SER A 19 25.94 34.40 27.47
N SER A 20 27.18 34.18 27.90
CA SER A 20 27.73 34.80 29.12
C SER A 20 29.26 34.66 29.21
N HIS A 21 29.83 35.57 30.01
CA HIS A 21 31.16 36.17 29.97
C HIS A 21 32.24 35.45 30.82
N PHE A 22 33.50 35.58 30.35
CA PHE A 22 34.79 35.90 31.03
C PHE A 22 35.20 35.28 32.39
N GLY A 23 36.46 34.81 32.43
CA GLY A 23 37.26 34.66 33.66
C GLY A 23 38.59 33.91 33.44
N ILE A 24 39.70 34.65 33.42
CA ILE A 24 41.10 34.21 33.23
C ILE A 24 41.65 33.58 34.52
N VAL A 25 42.33 32.43 34.46
CA VAL A 25 43.51 32.12 35.31
C VAL A 25 44.47 31.22 34.53
N GLN A 26 45.68 31.73 34.28
CA GLN A 26 46.85 30.95 33.87
C GLN A 26 47.32 30.07 35.03
N SER A 27 47.68 28.83 34.76
CA SER A 27 48.68 28.14 35.58
C SER A 27 49.58 27.28 34.68
N LEU A 28 50.87 27.64 34.72
CA LEU A 28 51.99 26.91 34.15
C LEU A 28 52.21 25.61 34.92
N TYR A 29 52.26 24.49 34.20
CA TYR A 29 53.06 23.34 34.62
C TYR A 29 53.85 22.85 33.42
N VAL A 30 55.14 23.19 33.43
CA VAL A 30 56.18 22.50 32.67
C VAL A 30 56.56 21.29 33.52
N ASN A 31 56.42 20.08 32.99
CA ASN A 31 57.50 19.09 33.10
C ASN A 31 57.30 17.82 32.28
N ASN A 32 58.44 17.43 31.71
CA ASN A 32 58.89 16.10 31.33
C ASN A 32 58.41 15.56 29.99
N GLY A 33 59.39 15.45 29.10
CA GLY A 33 59.22 15.19 27.69
C GLY A 33 58.68 13.79 27.38
N ILE A 34 57.87 13.78 26.33
CA ILE A 34 58.12 12.95 25.15
C ILE A 34 57.90 13.90 23.97
N ALA A 35 58.91 14.10 23.13
CA ALA A 35 58.73 14.74 21.82
C ALA A 35 57.91 13.76 20.94
N LEU A 36 56.60 13.73 21.13
CA LEU A 36 55.68 13.13 20.17
C LEU A 36 55.61 14.09 19.00
N SER A 37 56.20 13.68 17.87
CA SER A 37 56.21 14.45 16.65
C SER A 37 54.78 14.86 16.29
N SER A 38 54.62 16.14 15.96
CA SER A 38 53.37 16.72 15.45
C SER A 38 52.81 15.98 14.23
N GLU A 39 53.61 15.12 13.58
CA GLU A 39 53.19 14.23 12.50
C GLU A 39 52.22 13.11 12.94
N VAL A 40 52.33 12.59 14.18
CA VAL A 40 51.49 11.46 14.64
C VAL A 40 50.08 11.93 15.03
N LEU A 41 49.97 13.12 15.62
CA LEU A 41 48.68 13.68 16.01
C LEU A 41 47.85 14.13 14.78
N VAL A 42 48.53 14.68 13.76
CA VAL A 42 47.88 15.06 12.49
C VAL A 42 47.40 13.84 11.71
N LYS A 43 48.16 12.74 11.69
CA LYS A 43 47.75 11.49 11.03
C LYS A 43 46.47 10.90 11.65
N ASN A 44 46.32 10.91 12.98
CA ASN A 44 45.13 10.39 13.65
C ASN A 44 43.88 11.28 13.48
N LEU A 45 44.04 12.60 13.37
CA LEU A 45 42.94 13.52 13.05
C LEU A 45 42.50 13.42 11.58
N THR A 46 43.44 13.21 10.65
CA THR A 46 43.07 13.03 9.23
C THR A 46 42.35 11.71 8.96
N HIS A 47 42.72 10.62 9.64
CA HIS A 47 42.02 9.32 9.50
C HIS A 47 40.59 9.34 10.04
N SER A 48 40.32 10.09 11.12
CA SER A 48 38.98 10.21 11.70
C SER A 48 38.06 11.18 10.96
N MET A 49 38.62 12.16 10.23
CA MET A 49 37.83 13.07 9.39
C MET A 49 37.53 12.49 7.99
N LEU A 50 38.41 11.64 7.44
CA LEU A 50 38.15 10.93 6.18
C LEU A 50 37.05 9.85 6.35
N SER A 51 37.00 9.15 7.49
CA SER A 51 35.97 8.12 7.73
C SER A 51 34.56 8.68 7.84
N ASN A 52 34.40 9.87 8.41
CA ASN A 52 33.11 10.51 8.60
C ASN A 52 32.52 10.97 7.25
N ASN A 53 33.35 11.55 6.37
CA ASN A 53 32.92 12.03 5.06
C ASN A 53 32.56 10.88 4.09
N GLN A 54 33.27 9.76 4.21
CA GLN A 54 32.99 8.56 3.42
C GLN A 54 31.65 7.91 3.80
N TYR A 55 31.25 7.95 5.07
CA TYR A 55 29.94 7.48 5.53
C TYR A 55 28.78 8.30 4.93
N TRP A 56 28.88 9.63 4.92
CA TRP A 56 27.87 10.51 4.31
C TRP A 56 27.71 10.27 2.80
N ASN A 57 28.79 9.93 2.10
CA ASN A 57 28.74 9.55 0.68
C ASN A 57 27.97 8.25 0.46
N TYR A 58 28.18 7.22 1.29
CA TYR A 58 27.40 5.98 1.17
C TYR A 58 25.92 6.18 1.53
N LEU A 59 25.61 6.97 2.55
CA LEU A 59 24.23 7.29 2.94
C LEU A 59 23.50 8.03 1.81
N THR A 60 24.15 9.02 1.20
CA THR A 60 23.55 9.80 0.11
C THR A 60 23.33 8.96 -1.14
N ILE A 61 24.27 8.09 -1.52
CA ILE A 61 24.11 7.14 -2.63
C ILE A 61 22.95 6.17 -2.35
N PHE A 62 22.83 5.65 -1.12
CA PHE A 62 21.74 4.76 -0.73
C PHE A 62 20.37 5.44 -0.79
N VAL A 63 20.28 6.69 -0.32
CA VAL A 63 19.04 7.49 -0.38
C VAL A 63 18.67 7.79 -1.84
N LEU A 64 19.62 8.16 -2.69
CA LEU A 64 19.40 8.38 -4.12
C LEU A 64 18.94 7.10 -4.83
N TYR A 65 19.56 5.96 -4.53
CA TYR A 65 19.14 4.66 -5.03
C TYR A 65 17.71 4.33 -4.59
N TYR A 66 17.37 4.59 -3.33
CA TYR A 66 16.01 4.38 -2.82
C TYR A 66 15.00 5.29 -3.53
N PHE A 67 15.31 6.57 -3.74
CA PHE A 67 14.44 7.48 -4.50
C PHE A 67 14.25 7.06 -5.96
N LEU A 68 15.29 6.52 -6.61
CA LEU A 68 15.18 5.98 -7.97
C LEU A 68 14.34 4.70 -8.04
N LEU A 69 14.24 3.94 -6.95
CA LEU A 69 13.37 2.75 -6.85
C LEU A 69 11.89 3.11 -6.58
N ILE A 70 11.60 4.32 -6.10
CA ILE A 70 10.21 4.78 -5.91
C ILE A 70 9.64 5.14 -7.28
N LYS A 71 8.88 4.22 -7.88
CA LYS A 71 8.12 4.52 -9.11
C LYS A 71 7.05 5.60 -8.81
N PRO A 72 6.86 6.58 -9.72
CA PRO A 72 5.78 7.54 -9.56
C PRO A 72 4.44 6.81 -9.55
N VAL A 73 3.61 7.09 -8.55
CA VAL A 73 2.23 6.59 -8.48
C VAL A 73 1.45 7.25 -9.61
N SER A 74 1.28 6.55 -10.73
CA SER A 74 0.39 6.99 -11.78
C SER A 74 -1.05 6.93 -11.28
N ASN A 75 -1.85 7.98 -11.53
CA ASN A 75 -3.31 8.00 -11.29
C ASN A 75 -4.04 7.06 -12.27
N GLN A 76 -3.69 5.79 -12.21
CA GLN A 76 -4.26 4.70 -12.99
C GLN A 76 -5.35 4.04 -12.15
N GLY A 77 -6.45 3.66 -12.79
CA GLY A 77 -7.49 2.90 -12.11
C GLY A 77 -6.94 1.55 -11.65
N LEU A 78 -7.43 1.02 -10.53
CA LEU A 78 -6.97 -0.26 -10.01
C LEU A 78 -7.06 -1.37 -11.07
N ALA A 79 -6.11 -2.29 -11.07
CA ALA A 79 -6.23 -3.52 -11.81
C ALA A 79 -7.03 -4.54 -10.99
N CYS A 80 -8.20 -4.96 -11.46
CA CYS A 80 -9.06 -5.91 -10.73
C CYS A 80 -9.37 -7.13 -11.58
N PHE A 81 -9.51 -8.30 -10.95
CA PHE A 81 -10.13 -9.45 -11.60
C PHE A 81 -11.60 -9.13 -11.86
N LYS A 82 -12.07 -9.37 -13.08
CA LYS A 82 -13.48 -9.25 -13.45
C LYS A 82 -14.01 -10.57 -13.95
N CYS A 83 -14.94 -11.13 -13.20
CA CYS A 83 -15.62 -12.35 -13.57
C CYS A 83 -16.98 -12.43 -12.89
N MET A 84 -17.88 -13.18 -13.51
CA MET A 84 -19.17 -13.53 -12.92
C MET A 84 -19.43 -14.99 -13.25
N THR A 85 -20.02 -15.73 -12.31
CA THR A 85 -20.46 -17.10 -12.56
C THR A 85 -21.40 -17.14 -13.75
N THR A 86 -20.99 -17.81 -14.83
CA THR A 86 -21.81 -18.05 -16.02
C THR A 86 -22.62 -19.34 -15.88
N ASN A 87 -21.96 -20.38 -15.39
CA ASN A 87 -22.54 -21.67 -15.09
C ASN A 87 -22.15 -22.10 -13.67
N PRO A 88 -23.11 -22.35 -12.76
CA PRO A 88 -22.80 -22.78 -11.40
C PRO A 88 -22.09 -24.14 -11.31
N SER A 89 -22.26 -25.00 -12.32
CA SER A 89 -21.66 -26.34 -12.39
C SER A 89 -20.21 -26.33 -12.89
N ASP A 90 -19.82 -25.30 -13.64
CA ASP A 90 -18.49 -25.14 -14.23
C ASP A 90 -18.06 -23.66 -14.13
N ASP A 91 -17.81 -23.23 -12.89
CA ASP A 91 -17.55 -21.84 -12.59
C ASP A 91 -16.06 -21.54 -12.53
N GLY A 92 -15.50 -21.13 -13.66
CA GLY A 92 -14.12 -20.63 -13.72
C GLY A 92 -13.88 -19.39 -12.85
N CYS A 93 -14.92 -18.62 -12.46
CA CYS A 93 -14.77 -17.51 -11.51
C CYS A 93 -14.50 -18.01 -10.08
N ARG A 94 -14.80 -19.28 -9.76
CA ARG A 94 -14.41 -19.89 -8.49
C ARG A 94 -12.88 -19.98 -8.37
N ASP A 95 -12.20 -20.41 -9.43
CA ASP A 95 -10.75 -20.61 -9.46
C ASP A 95 -10.01 -19.35 -9.94
N PRO A 96 -9.33 -18.61 -9.05
CA PRO A 96 -8.60 -17.39 -9.41
C PRO A 96 -7.32 -17.64 -10.22
N PHE A 97 -6.86 -18.89 -10.38
CA PHE A 97 -5.56 -19.20 -10.98
C PHE A 97 -5.63 -19.43 -12.49
N SER A 98 -6.84 -19.59 -13.05
CA SER A 98 -7.01 -19.59 -14.50
C SER A 98 -7.07 -18.16 -15.03
N SER A 99 -5.90 -17.59 -15.35
CA SER A 99 -5.77 -16.27 -15.95
C SER A 99 -6.46 -16.16 -17.32
N VAL A 100 -6.65 -17.29 -18.02
CA VAL A 100 -7.40 -17.38 -19.28
C VAL A 100 -8.90 -17.15 -19.05
N ILE A 101 -9.43 -17.56 -17.89
CA ILE A 101 -10.86 -17.49 -17.59
C ILE A 101 -11.20 -16.25 -16.74
N ASN A 102 -10.26 -15.75 -15.94
CA ASN A 102 -10.42 -14.57 -15.09
C ASN A 102 -9.43 -13.46 -15.48
N PRO A 103 -9.70 -12.71 -16.57
CA PRO A 103 -8.80 -11.65 -16.99
C PRO A 103 -8.74 -10.54 -15.93
N VAL A 104 -7.51 -10.10 -15.65
CA VAL A 104 -7.28 -8.88 -14.88
C VAL A 104 -7.54 -7.70 -15.80
N GLN A 105 -8.53 -6.87 -15.46
CA GLN A 105 -8.76 -5.61 -16.15
C GLN A 105 -7.82 -4.56 -15.57
N ILE A 106 -6.78 -4.20 -16.33
CA ILE A 106 -5.88 -3.07 -16.03
C ILE A 106 -6.65 -1.76 -16.22
N ASN A 107 -6.36 -0.74 -15.41
CA ASN A 107 -7.02 0.57 -15.47
C ASN A 107 -8.55 0.44 -15.34
N CYS A 108 -9.02 -0.32 -14.36
CA CYS A 108 -10.43 -0.63 -14.26
C CYS A 108 -11.27 0.64 -14.06
N GLN A 109 -12.31 0.77 -14.87
CA GLN A 109 -13.24 1.89 -14.85
C GLN A 109 -14.62 1.38 -14.39
N ALA A 110 -15.31 2.17 -13.58
CA ALA A 110 -16.64 1.86 -13.09
C ALA A 110 -17.51 3.11 -13.01
N THR A 111 -18.83 2.91 -13.02
CA THR A 111 -19.80 3.99 -12.78
C THR A 111 -19.92 4.25 -11.28
N SER A 112 -20.13 5.52 -10.90
CA SER A 112 -20.40 5.92 -9.51
C SER A 112 -21.88 6.26 -9.37
N VAL A 113 -22.48 5.91 -8.24
CA VAL A 113 -23.91 6.13 -8.02
C VAL A 113 -24.22 7.61 -8.05
N GLY A 114 -25.16 8.02 -8.90
CA GLY A 114 -25.56 9.43 -9.05
C GLY A 114 -24.60 10.30 -9.88
N LYS A 115 -23.63 9.71 -10.58
CA LYS A 115 -22.74 10.43 -11.50
C LYS A 115 -22.78 9.82 -12.91
N ASN A 116 -22.81 10.68 -13.92
CA ASN A 116 -22.71 10.26 -15.31
C ASN A 116 -21.25 10.03 -15.73
N GLY A 117 -21.03 8.97 -16.51
CA GLY A 117 -19.71 8.59 -17.02
C GLY A 117 -19.04 7.49 -16.21
N THR A 118 -17.83 7.15 -16.62
CA THR A 118 -16.98 6.14 -15.99
C THR A 118 -15.80 6.80 -15.31
N PHE A 119 -15.46 6.32 -14.12
CA PHE A 119 -14.37 6.86 -13.29
C PHE A 119 -13.37 5.75 -12.96
N PRO A 120 -12.10 6.11 -12.71
CA PRO A 120 -11.10 5.16 -12.28
C PRO A 120 -11.56 4.50 -10.98
N ALA A 121 -11.64 3.17 -11.00
CA ALA A 121 -12.05 2.41 -9.84
C ALA A 121 -11.03 2.58 -8.71
N ARG A 122 -11.54 2.67 -7.49
CA ARG A 122 -10.74 2.84 -6.27
C ARG A 122 -10.70 1.57 -5.43
N PHE A 123 -11.59 0.63 -5.72
CA PHE A 123 -11.72 -0.61 -4.97
C PHE A 123 -11.98 -1.78 -5.93
N CYS A 124 -11.39 -2.93 -5.61
CA CYS A 124 -11.88 -4.20 -6.15
C CYS A 124 -12.85 -4.82 -5.15
N VAL A 125 -13.88 -5.46 -5.69
CA VAL A 125 -14.92 -6.17 -4.94
C VAL A 125 -14.88 -7.65 -5.32
N LYS A 126 -15.08 -8.51 -4.33
CA LYS A 126 -15.42 -9.92 -4.50
C LYS A 126 -16.67 -10.22 -3.69
N ILE A 127 -17.69 -10.76 -4.33
CA ILE A 127 -18.91 -11.28 -3.71
C ILE A 127 -18.95 -12.78 -3.97
N SER A 128 -19.24 -13.56 -2.94
CA SER A 128 -19.42 -15.01 -3.07
C SER A 128 -20.51 -15.48 -2.13
N GLY A 129 -21.43 -16.33 -2.60
CA GLY A 129 -22.48 -16.86 -1.74
C GLY A 129 -23.53 -17.67 -2.47
N ARG A 130 -24.53 -18.10 -1.70
CA ARG A 130 -25.64 -18.92 -2.18
C ARG A 130 -26.84 -18.06 -2.54
N VAL A 131 -27.44 -18.31 -3.69
CA VAL A 131 -28.68 -17.64 -4.12
C VAL A 131 -29.86 -18.17 -3.31
N LEU A 132 -30.54 -17.29 -2.58
CA LEU A 132 -31.71 -17.61 -1.76
C LEU A 132 -33.03 -17.40 -2.50
N SER A 133 -33.14 -16.32 -3.28
CA SER A 133 -34.34 -16.02 -4.05
C SER A 133 -34.01 -15.12 -5.23
N ILE A 134 -34.89 -15.14 -6.23
CA ILE A 134 -34.75 -14.42 -7.48
C ILE A 134 -36.07 -13.70 -7.73
N ASP A 135 -36.01 -12.38 -7.92
CA ASP A 135 -37.20 -11.59 -8.26
C ASP A 135 -37.64 -11.87 -9.71
N SER A 136 -38.89 -11.51 -10.04
CA SER A 136 -39.49 -11.74 -11.37
C SER A 136 -38.59 -11.23 -12.51
N GLY A 137 -38.27 -12.11 -13.46
CA GLY A 137 -37.40 -11.83 -14.61
C GLY A 137 -36.01 -12.48 -14.52
N GLY A 138 -35.59 -12.94 -13.35
CA GLY A 138 -34.31 -13.64 -13.21
C GLY A 138 -34.39 -15.13 -13.56
N ASN A 139 -33.24 -15.74 -13.83
CA ASN A 139 -33.16 -17.17 -14.17
C ASN A 139 -33.29 -18.05 -12.92
N SER A 140 -34.45 -18.69 -12.73
CA SER A 140 -34.72 -19.63 -11.64
C SER A 140 -33.73 -20.79 -11.53
N SER A 141 -32.99 -21.12 -12.59
CA SER A 141 -31.92 -22.14 -12.55
C SER A 141 -30.76 -21.76 -11.62
N LEU A 142 -30.63 -20.50 -11.24
CA LEU A 142 -29.62 -20.05 -10.27
C LEU A 142 -30.05 -20.25 -8.82
N LEU A 143 -31.32 -20.61 -8.55
CA LEU A 143 -31.80 -20.80 -7.19
C LEU A 143 -30.97 -21.86 -6.47
N ASN A 144 -30.62 -21.60 -5.22
CA ASN A 144 -29.87 -22.53 -4.37
C ASN A 144 -28.44 -22.84 -4.83
N THR A 145 -27.94 -22.15 -5.87
CA THR A 145 -26.58 -22.31 -6.40
C THR A 145 -25.60 -21.33 -5.75
N PHE A 146 -24.31 -21.68 -5.78
CA PHE A 146 -23.24 -20.83 -5.27
C PHE A 146 -22.64 -20.02 -6.42
N ILE A 147 -22.57 -18.70 -6.27
CA ILE A 147 -22.05 -17.79 -7.28
C ILE A 147 -20.88 -16.96 -6.75
N TYR A 148 -20.02 -16.54 -7.68
CA TYR A 148 -18.87 -15.67 -7.49
C TYR A 148 -18.99 -14.48 -8.44
N TYR A 149 -18.76 -13.29 -7.91
CA TYR A 149 -18.80 -12.04 -8.68
C TYR A 149 -17.63 -11.16 -8.26
N ARG A 150 -16.76 -10.87 -9.22
CA ARG A 150 -15.60 -10.00 -9.04
C ARG A 150 -15.73 -8.81 -9.98
N THR A 151 -15.59 -7.60 -9.44
CA THR A 151 -15.62 -6.38 -10.24
C THR A 151 -14.80 -5.27 -9.58
N CYS A 152 -14.70 -4.13 -10.25
CA CYS A 152 -14.14 -2.91 -9.71
C CYS A 152 -15.25 -1.88 -9.45
N VAL A 153 -15.09 -1.07 -8.42
CA VAL A 153 -16.05 -0.02 -8.03
C VAL A 153 -15.33 1.28 -7.66
N VAL A 154 -16.04 2.39 -7.81
CA VAL A 154 -15.53 3.73 -7.48
C VAL A 154 -15.75 4.04 -6.00
N ASP A 155 -16.97 3.76 -5.53
CA ASP A 155 -17.44 4.12 -4.20
C ASP A 155 -17.24 2.97 -3.21
N ASN A 156 -17.02 3.30 -1.94
CA ASN A 156 -17.02 2.30 -0.89
C ASN A 156 -18.47 1.85 -0.66
N ILE A 157 -18.78 0.64 -1.11
CA ILE A 157 -20.10 0.01 -1.00
C ILE A 157 -20.31 -0.69 0.36
N MET A 158 -19.34 -0.63 1.27
CA MET A 158 -19.45 -1.14 2.64
C MET A 158 -19.74 0.00 3.60
N GLU A 159 -20.77 -0.18 4.44
CA GLU A 159 -21.24 0.82 5.41
C GLU A 159 -20.21 1.10 6.52
N SER A 160 -19.31 0.15 6.79
CA SER A 160 -18.19 0.32 7.70
C SER A 160 -16.88 0.49 6.93
N THR A 161 -16.27 1.67 7.04
CA THR A 161 -14.94 1.98 6.50
C THR A 161 -13.81 1.15 7.11
N LYS A 162 -14.08 0.38 8.19
CA LYS A 162 -13.09 -0.48 8.86
C LYS A 162 -13.16 -1.95 8.48
N SER A 163 -14.31 -2.44 8.04
CA SER A 163 -14.45 -3.86 7.67
C SER A 163 -14.17 -4.03 6.18
N LEU A 164 -13.05 -4.67 5.85
CA LEU A 164 -12.72 -5.07 4.47
C LEU A 164 -13.51 -6.31 4.00
N GLU A 165 -14.22 -6.96 4.93
CA GLU A 165 -15.09 -8.12 4.67
C GLU A 165 -16.38 -8.01 5.47
N SER A 166 -17.50 -8.35 4.85
CA SER A 166 -18.81 -8.43 5.47
C SER A 166 -19.51 -9.71 5.04
N SER A 167 -20.18 -10.36 5.99
CA SER A 167 -20.97 -11.57 5.77
C SER A 167 -22.43 -11.25 6.02
N GLY A 168 -23.32 -11.69 5.13
CA GLY A 168 -24.74 -11.39 5.29
C GLY A 168 -25.57 -11.67 4.04
N ASN A 169 -26.73 -11.02 4.00
CA ASN A 169 -27.66 -11.10 2.88
C ASN A 169 -27.50 -9.86 2.00
N PHE A 170 -27.24 -10.07 0.72
CA PHE A 170 -27.02 -9.03 -0.28
C PHE A 170 -28.03 -9.13 -1.41
N ARG A 171 -28.25 -8.01 -2.09
CA ARG A 171 -29.09 -7.93 -3.28
C ARG A 171 -28.25 -7.48 -4.46
N LEU A 172 -28.17 -8.32 -5.49
CA LEU A 172 -27.47 -8.00 -6.73
C LEU A 172 -28.48 -7.71 -7.82
N LYS A 173 -28.43 -6.51 -8.40
CA LYS A 173 -29.25 -6.10 -9.55
C LYS A 173 -28.48 -6.31 -10.85
N ASN A 174 -29.19 -6.59 -11.94
CA ASN A 174 -28.61 -6.77 -13.28
C ASN A 174 -27.45 -7.80 -13.32
N PHE A 175 -27.54 -8.86 -12.51
CA PHE A 175 -26.56 -9.94 -12.58
C PHE A 175 -26.66 -10.61 -13.95
N GLN A 176 -25.53 -10.73 -14.67
CA GLN A 176 -25.47 -11.25 -16.04
C GLN A 176 -26.43 -10.56 -17.03
N ASN A 177 -26.68 -9.26 -16.87
CA ASN A 177 -27.65 -8.50 -17.69
C ASN A 177 -29.09 -9.04 -17.61
N MET A 178 -29.41 -9.87 -16.61
CA MET A 178 -30.77 -10.35 -16.42
C MET A 178 -31.64 -9.28 -15.75
N PRO A 179 -32.91 -9.16 -16.18
CA PRO A 179 -33.87 -8.30 -15.49
C PRO A 179 -34.16 -8.89 -14.10
N GLY A 180 -34.12 -8.05 -13.07
CA GLY A 180 -34.46 -8.42 -11.70
C GLY A 180 -33.31 -8.30 -10.70
N THR A 181 -33.57 -8.81 -9.50
CA THR A 181 -32.63 -8.78 -8.37
C THR A 181 -32.48 -10.18 -7.80
N ILE A 182 -31.24 -10.57 -7.53
CA ILE A 182 -30.91 -11.84 -6.87
C ILE A 182 -30.62 -11.54 -5.40
N ARG A 183 -31.27 -12.27 -4.49
CA ARG A 183 -30.91 -12.27 -3.07
C ARG A 183 -29.89 -13.37 -2.81
N LEU A 184 -28.74 -12.98 -2.27
CA LEU A 184 -27.62 -13.87 -2.01
C LEU A 184 -27.26 -13.84 -0.53
N GLN A 185 -26.97 -14.99 0.06
CA GLN A 185 -26.37 -15.10 1.38
C GLN A 185 -24.91 -15.52 1.23
N GLY A 186 -23.99 -14.72 1.75
CA GLY A 186 -22.58 -15.03 1.61
C GLY A 186 -21.66 -13.97 2.19
N THR A 187 -20.55 -13.75 1.52
CA THR A 187 -19.49 -12.82 1.91
C THR A 187 -19.21 -11.83 0.78
N MET A 188 -18.89 -10.61 1.18
CA MET A 188 -18.43 -9.54 0.31
C MET A 188 -17.12 -8.99 0.87
N SER A 189 -16.09 -8.90 0.04
CA SER A 189 -14.82 -8.27 0.39
C SER A 189 -14.47 -7.12 -0.54
N LEU A 190 -13.81 -6.13 0.03
CA LEU A 190 -13.36 -4.90 -0.62
C LEU A 190 -11.87 -4.71 -0.36
N CYS A 191 -11.12 -4.23 -1.35
CA CYS A 191 -9.69 -4.00 -1.22
C CYS A 191 -9.18 -2.93 -2.20
N ILE A 192 -8.02 -2.34 -1.90
CA ILE A 192 -7.50 -1.10 -2.52
C ILE A 192 -6.18 -1.27 -3.28
N TYR A 193 -5.73 -2.50 -3.53
CA TYR A 193 -4.49 -2.79 -4.25
C TYR A 193 -4.77 -3.65 -5.48
N ASP A 194 -3.89 -3.60 -6.47
CA ASP A 194 -4.07 -4.35 -7.71
C ASP A 194 -4.19 -5.85 -7.47
N GLY A 195 -5.12 -6.49 -8.16
CA GLY A 195 -5.37 -7.93 -8.09
C GLY A 195 -5.90 -8.41 -6.74
N CYS A 196 -6.23 -7.53 -5.80
CA CYS A 196 -6.54 -7.92 -4.42
C CYS A 196 -7.80 -8.79 -4.28
N ASN A 197 -8.70 -8.77 -5.27
CA ASN A 197 -9.89 -9.61 -5.31
C ASN A 197 -9.62 -11.00 -5.91
N GLN A 198 -8.35 -11.36 -6.15
CA GLN A 198 -7.89 -12.74 -6.33
C GLN A 198 -8.15 -13.57 -5.06
N ALA A 199 -8.03 -14.91 -5.10
CA ALA A 199 -7.98 -15.63 -3.82
C ALA A 199 -6.72 -15.23 -3.05
N ARG A 200 -6.85 -15.16 -1.72
CA ARG A 200 -5.75 -14.83 -0.83
C ARG A 200 -4.68 -15.93 -0.93
N ASN A 201 -3.50 -15.54 -1.37
CA ASN A 201 -2.26 -16.24 -1.03
C ASN A 201 -1.43 -15.30 -0.16
N TYR A 202 -1.00 -15.78 0.99
CA TYR A 202 0.00 -15.10 1.80
C TYR A 202 1.33 -15.17 1.06
N CYS A 203 1.72 -14.08 0.38
CA CYS A 203 3.03 -13.96 -0.23
C CYS A 203 3.96 -13.28 0.79
N SER A 204 4.92 -14.03 1.34
CA SER A 204 6.01 -13.43 2.13
C SER A 204 6.79 -12.48 1.23
N SER A 205 6.84 -11.20 1.61
CA SER A 205 7.59 -10.18 0.88
C SER A 205 9.08 -10.47 0.96
N LEU A 206 9.67 -10.84 -0.18
CA LEU A 206 11.12 -11.01 -0.36
C LEU A 206 11.90 -9.76 0.09
N SER A 207 11.29 -8.58 -0.04
CA SER A 207 11.87 -7.30 0.41
C SER A 207 12.07 -7.26 1.92
N ILE A 208 11.17 -7.85 2.72
CA ILE A 208 11.33 -7.92 4.17
C ILE A 208 12.48 -8.86 4.54
N ILE A 209 12.65 -9.96 3.80
CA ILE A 209 13.75 -10.93 3.98
C ILE A 209 15.10 -10.31 3.60
N LEU A 210 15.13 -9.51 2.53
CA LEU A 210 16.35 -8.81 2.10
C LEU A 210 16.73 -7.67 3.05
N MET A 211 15.75 -6.94 3.59
CA MET A 211 16.02 -5.90 4.60
C MET A 211 16.54 -6.52 5.90
N SER A 212 15.92 -7.60 6.39
CA SER A 212 16.37 -8.26 7.62
C SER A 212 17.77 -8.86 7.47
N SER A 213 18.08 -9.47 6.32
CA SER A 213 19.43 -9.98 6.05
C SER A 213 20.48 -8.88 5.91
N PHE A 214 20.16 -7.75 5.27
CA PHE A 214 21.08 -6.61 5.21
C PHE A 214 21.39 -6.03 6.59
N PHE A 215 20.38 -5.87 7.46
CA PHE A 215 20.57 -5.42 8.85
C PHE A 215 21.44 -6.39 9.66
N LEU A 216 21.29 -7.71 9.45
CA LEU A 216 22.11 -8.72 10.11
C LEU A 216 23.57 -8.67 9.65
N ILE A 217 23.83 -8.47 8.36
CA ILE A 217 25.19 -8.33 7.82
C ILE A 217 25.82 -7.03 8.34
N PHE A 218 25.08 -5.92 8.34
CA PHE A 218 25.59 -4.63 8.82
C PHE A 218 25.96 -4.66 10.30
N LYS A 219 25.15 -5.31 11.15
CA LYS A 219 25.45 -5.54 12.57
C LYS A 219 26.64 -6.48 12.79
N HIS A 220 26.93 -7.37 11.83
CA HIS A 220 28.07 -8.26 11.98
C HIS A 220 29.40 -7.56 11.67
N TYR A 221 29.40 -6.63 10.71
CA TYR A 221 30.60 -5.93 10.26
C TYR A 221 30.97 -4.70 11.10
N TYR A 222 30.04 -4.13 11.86
CA TYR A 222 30.21 -2.94 12.70
C TYR A 222 29.69 -3.19 14.12
#